data_AF-A0A833M959-F1
#
_entry.id   AF-A0A833M959-F1
#
_cell.length_a   1.000
_cell.length_b   1.000
_cell.length_c   1.000
_cell.angle_alpha   90.00
_cell.angle_beta   90.00
_cell.angle_gamma   90.00
#
_symmetry.space_group_name_H-M   'P 1'
#
loop_
_entity.id
_entity.type
_entity.pdbx_description
1 polymer ?
#
loop_
_entity_poly.entity_id
_entity_poly.type
_entity_poly.pdbx_seq_one_letter_code
_entity_poly.pdbx_strand_id
1 'polypeptide(L)'
;MNSIISHLLLIIQYQNQHIRWLVFFISKYVPLAQWAFDDVHSPKYQRFKTDILPVIQPFIKQDWQFLLAYYEWKYKKKLKPVNRRNGKSIPEDTSCPLCGATHHYLYDNNGDKGQYQCKVCGKTFITGEFVTKKLKLKCPYCSHSLSPIKSRKFFTIHKCVNKKCSYYLHNLKNVDKGIIEKGQKYKHKLHYIYREFNVDFFNMDINSLPKNAFSLKFRKNNAHIMSLCLTFHVNLGLSLRKTAQALEDLYGIKVSHTMVANYARTAAVLVKPFVDNYDYSKSNTFVADETYIKVKGIKGYIWFIMDAVSRSIIGYQVSDNRTVGPCILAMRMAFKYVSNISHKFKFIADGYSAYPLAAQQFALRDKNPLHFDITQVIGLSNDDAVSKEFRPYKQMVERLNRTFKVTYRCSCGYDNFDGANYAVSLWVCYYNFLRKHTSKNDKVLNSVDMIENADNMPGKWQILIFLGQQTILELQREKTLIDCS
;
A
#
# COMPACT_ATOMS: atom_id res chain seq x y z
N MET A 1 -39.88 -51.33 -27.18
CA MET A 1 -39.97 -49.90 -26.82
C MET A 1 -40.50 -49.66 -25.39
N ASN A 2 -41.58 -50.32 -24.94
CA ASN A 2 -42.15 -50.09 -23.60
C ASN A 2 -41.19 -50.34 -22.43
N SER A 3 -40.33 -51.37 -22.50
CA SER A 3 -39.37 -51.69 -21.42
C SER A 3 -38.28 -50.63 -21.21
N ILE A 4 -37.82 -49.99 -22.30
CA ILE A 4 -36.77 -48.94 -22.24
C ILE A 4 -37.36 -47.66 -21.65
N ILE A 5 -38.58 -47.30 -22.04
CA ILE A 5 -39.28 -46.12 -21.52
C ILE A 5 -39.53 -46.27 -20.01
N SER A 6 -39.99 -47.45 -19.56
CA SER A 6 -40.19 -47.72 -18.13
C SER A 6 -38.87 -47.65 -17.33
N HIS A 7 -37.77 -48.16 -17.90
CA HIS A 7 -36.46 -48.09 -17.25
C HIS A 7 -35.94 -46.65 -17.13
N LEU A 8 -36.08 -45.85 -18.19
CA LEU A 8 -35.70 -44.43 -18.17
C LEU A 8 -36.55 -43.63 -17.17
N LEU A 9 -37.85 -43.91 -17.07
CA LEU A 9 -38.71 -43.27 -16.06
C LEU A 9 -38.28 -43.61 -14.63
N LEU A 10 -37.82 -44.83 -14.38
CA LEU A 10 -37.33 -45.26 -13.07
C LEU A 10 -36.02 -44.54 -12.70
N ILE A 11 -35.11 -44.36 -13.67
CA ILE A 11 -33.89 -43.56 -13.50
C ILE A 11 -34.24 -42.09 -13.22
N ILE A 12 -35.18 -41.50 -13.94
CA ILE A 12 -35.61 -40.12 -13.73
C ILE A 12 -36.22 -39.94 -12.34
N GLN A 13 -37.02 -40.89 -11.87
CA GLN A 13 -37.59 -40.86 -10.52
C GLN A 13 -36.52 -40.96 -9.43
N TYR A 14 -35.52 -41.83 -9.62
CA TYR A 14 -34.39 -41.96 -8.72
C TYR A 14 -33.53 -40.69 -8.67
N GLN A 15 -33.21 -40.10 -9.82
CA GLN A 15 -32.49 -38.83 -9.90
C GLN A 15 -33.26 -37.70 -9.22
N ASN A 16 -34.60 -37.64 -9.39
CA ASN A 16 -35.43 -36.65 -8.71
C ASN A 16 -35.44 -36.81 -7.18
N GLN A 17 -35.40 -38.05 -6.66
CA GLN A 17 -35.24 -38.28 -5.22
C GLN A 17 -33.90 -37.75 -4.70
N HIS A 18 -32.80 -38.03 -5.42
CA HIS A 18 -31.47 -37.51 -5.07
C HIS A 18 -31.41 -35.98 -5.11
N ILE A 19 -31.97 -35.36 -6.14
CA ILE A 19 -32.05 -33.89 -6.24
C ILE A 19 -32.83 -33.31 -5.07
N ARG A 20 -34.00 -33.87 -4.74
CA ARG A 20 -34.79 -33.41 -3.59
C ARG A 20 -34.02 -33.54 -2.28
N TRP A 21 -33.34 -34.66 -2.07
CA TRP A 21 -32.52 -34.86 -0.87
C TRP A 21 -31.37 -33.86 -0.78
N LEU A 22 -30.65 -33.62 -1.88
CA LEU A 22 -29.58 -32.61 -1.94
C LEU A 22 -30.10 -31.20 -1.68
N VAL A 23 -31.26 -30.83 -2.22
CA VAL A 23 -31.90 -29.53 -1.97
C VAL A 23 -32.27 -29.36 -0.50
N PHE A 24 -32.83 -30.40 0.14
CA PHE A 24 -33.12 -30.39 1.58
C PHE A 24 -31.85 -30.37 2.43
N PHE A 25 -30.80 -31.06 2.02
CA PHE A 25 -29.51 -31.04 2.71
C PHE A 25 -28.88 -29.64 2.65
N ILE A 26 -28.86 -29.02 1.47
CA ILE A 26 -28.35 -27.67 1.28
C ILE A 26 -29.19 -26.67 2.09
N SER A 27 -30.52 -26.70 2.01
CA SER A 27 -31.35 -25.73 2.73
C SER A 27 -31.28 -25.85 4.25
N LYS A 28 -31.03 -27.06 4.78
CA LYS A 28 -30.99 -27.33 6.22
C LYS A 28 -29.60 -27.15 6.84
N TYR A 29 -28.54 -27.50 6.12
CA TYR A 29 -27.17 -27.56 6.67
C TYR A 29 -26.22 -26.54 6.04
N VAL A 30 -26.54 -25.97 4.88
CA VAL A 30 -25.78 -24.86 4.29
C VAL A 30 -26.54 -23.57 4.61
N PRO A 31 -25.98 -22.66 5.42
CA PRO A 31 -26.64 -21.41 5.77
C PRO A 31 -26.60 -20.46 4.56
N LEU A 32 -27.54 -20.63 3.62
CA LEU A 32 -27.63 -19.85 2.38
C LEU A 32 -27.79 -18.35 2.63
N ALA A 33 -28.44 -17.96 3.74
CA ALA A 33 -28.55 -16.56 4.18
C ALA A 33 -27.21 -15.95 4.63
N GLN A 34 -26.25 -16.78 5.08
CA GLN A 34 -24.90 -16.32 5.42
C GLN A 34 -24.08 -15.97 4.17
N TRP A 35 -24.39 -16.55 3.01
CA TRP A 35 -23.76 -16.15 1.74
C TRP A 35 -24.31 -14.84 1.18
N ALA A 36 -25.52 -14.43 1.58
CA ALA A 36 -26.02 -13.08 1.32
C ALA A 36 -25.40 -12.02 2.25
N PHE A 37 -24.88 -12.44 3.41
CA PHE A 37 -23.99 -11.65 4.25
C PHE A 37 -22.56 -11.70 3.68
N ASP A 38 -22.39 -11.06 2.53
CA ASP A 38 -21.07 -10.58 2.13
C ASP A 38 -20.66 -9.54 3.20
N ASP A 39 -19.92 -9.94 4.23
CA ASP A 39 -19.46 -9.07 5.33
C ASP A 39 -18.58 -7.90 4.82
N VAL A 40 -18.20 -7.95 3.54
CA VAL A 40 -17.71 -6.83 2.73
C VAL A 40 -18.67 -5.62 2.76
N HIS A 41 -19.96 -5.83 3.01
CA HIS A 41 -21.01 -4.81 3.09
C HIS A 41 -21.36 -4.38 4.51
N SER A 42 -20.80 -5.01 5.55
CA SER A 42 -21.08 -4.61 6.93
C SER A 42 -20.66 -3.15 7.15
N PRO A 43 -21.55 -2.26 7.65
CA PRO A 43 -21.28 -0.83 7.79
C PRO A 43 -20.07 -0.50 8.68
N LYS A 44 -19.66 -1.46 9.52
CA LYS A 44 -18.48 -1.39 10.40
C LYS A 44 -17.16 -1.45 9.60
N TYR A 45 -17.12 -2.22 8.51
CA TYR A 45 -15.94 -2.45 7.66
C TYR A 45 -15.84 -1.46 6.48
N GLN A 46 -16.97 -0.87 6.05
CA GLN A 46 -17.00 0.09 4.93
C GLN A 46 -16.13 1.34 5.13
N ARG A 47 -15.82 1.74 6.37
CA ARG A 47 -15.06 2.97 6.65
C ARG A 47 -13.65 2.95 6.05
N PHE A 48 -13.04 1.78 5.97
CA PHE A 48 -11.65 1.60 5.55
C PHE A 48 -11.49 1.18 4.09
N LYS A 49 -12.59 0.87 3.39
CA LYS A 49 -12.56 0.47 1.99
C LYS A 49 -12.22 1.67 1.09
N THR A 50 -11.29 1.49 0.16
CA THR A 50 -11.05 2.40 -0.96
C THR A 50 -12.20 2.30 -1.96
N ASP A 51 -12.62 3.43 -2.54
CA ASP A 51 -13.63 3.42 -3.59
C ASP A 51 -12.97 3.21 -4.96
N ILE A 52 -13.78 2.81 -5.94
CA ILE A 52 -13.40 2.82 -7.35
C ILE A 52 -12.84 4.18 -7.78
N LEU A 53 -11.98 4.15 -8.80
CA LEU A 53 -11.31 5.35 -9.29
C LEU A 53 -12.30 6.38 -9.85
N PRO A 54 -12.02 7.68 -9.69
CA PRO A 54 -12.85 8.73 -10.22
C PRO A 54 -12.73 8.79 -11.74
N VAL A 55 -13.76 9.31 -12.39
CA VAL A 55 -13.69 9.61 -13.82
C VAL A 55 -12.85 10.87 -13.98
N ILE A 56 -11.70 10.75 -14.63
CA ILE A 56 -10.84 11.88 -14.95
C ILE A 56 -11.40 12.53 -16.21
N GLN A 57 -11.90 13.76 -16.08
CA GLN A 57 -12.28 14.56 -17.24
C GLN A 57 -11.12 15.50 -17.60
N PRO A 58 -10.45 15.29 -18.75
CA PRO A 58 -9.42 16.20 -19.21
C PRO A 58 -10.04 17.54 -19.63
N PHE A 59 -9.27 18.62 -19.45
CA PHE A 59 -9.61 19.89 -20.05
C PHE A 59 -9.33 19.82 -21.55
N ILE A 60 -10.39 19.88 -22.35
CA ILE A 60 -10.30 19.98 -23.81
C ILE A 60 -10.60 21.43 -24.18
N LYS A 61 -9.59 22.14 -24.70
CA LYS A 61 -9.80 23.46 -25.29
C LYS A 61 -10.64 23.29 -26.54
N GLN A 62 -11.76 24.00 -26.59
CA GLN A 62 -12.63 24.02 -27.76
C GLN A 62 -12.16 25.11 -28.72
N ASP A 63 -12.56 25.02 -29.98
CA ASP A 63 -12.38 26.09 -30.94
C ASP A 63 -13.73 26.77 -31.21
N TRP A 64 -13.82 28.06 -30.88
CA TRP A 64 -15.02 28.84 -31.08
C TRP A 64 -15.36 29.02 -32.57
N GLN A 65 -14.38 29.06 -33.48
CA GLN A 65 -14.63 29.19 -34.91
C GLN A 65 -15.29 27.92 -35.45
N PHE A 66 -14.75 26.76 -35.11
CA PHE A 66 -15.37 25.48 -35.39
C PHE A 66 -16.79 25.37 -34.82
N LEU A 67 -17.00 25.79 -33.56
CA LEU A 67 -18.34 25.74 -32.93
C LEU A 67 -19.36 26.62 -33.66
N LEU A 68 -18.96 27.80 -34.13
CA LEU A 68 -19.82 28.67 -34.93
C LEU A 68 -20.23 27.99 -36.24
N ALA A 69 -19.27 27.41 -36.97
CA ALA A 69 -19.54 26.66 -38.20
C ALA A 69 -20.46 25.45 -37.95
N TYR A 70 -20.21 24.71 -36.85
CA TYR A 70 -21.04 23.57 -36.45
C TYR A 70 -22.49 23.98 -36.15
N TYR A 71 -22.70 25.09 -35.42
CA TYR A 71 -24.06 25.56 -35.13
C TYR A 71 -24.78 26.07 -36.37
N GLU A 72 -24.07 26.73 -37.29
CA GLU A 72 -24.63 27.17 -38.57
C GLU A 72 -25.06 25.97 -39.42
N TRP A 73 -24.23 24.93 -39.52
CA TRP A 73 -24.58 23.69 -40.19
C TRP A 73 -25.78 22.98 -39.54
N LYS A 74 -25.75 22.80 -38.22
CA LYS A 74 -26.77 22.02 -37.49
C LYS A 74 -28.13 22.71 -37.39
N TYR A 75 -28.14 24.01 -37.10
CA TYR A 75 -29.37 24.76 -36.83
C TYR A 75 -29.78 25.69 -37.98
N LYS A 76 -29.02 25.70 -39.08
CA LYS A 76 -29.22 26.57 -40.26
C LYS A 76 -29.33 28.06 -39.90
N LYS A 77 -28.69 28.47 -38.79
CA LYS A 77 -28.75 29.82 -38.25
C LYS A 77 -27.38 30.24 -37.75
N LYS A 78 -26.88 31.36 -38.25
CA LYS A 78 -25.61 31.96 -37.82
C LYS A 78 -25.77 32.57 -36.42
N LEU A 79 -24.90 32.15 -35.48
CA LEU A 79 -24.88 32.68 -34.13
C LEU A 79 -24.29 34.10 -34.14
N LYS A 80 -25.14 35.12 -33.93
CA LYS A 80 -24.70 36.52 -33.89
C LYS A 80 -23.95 36.86 -32.58
N PRO A 81 -23.07 37.89 -32.58
CA PRO A 81 -22.51 38.47 -31.35
C PRO A 81 -23.58 38.86 -30.31
N VAL A 82 -23.15 39.10 -29.07
CA VAL A 82 -24.03 39.57 -28.00
C VAL A 82 -24.38 41.04 -28.24
N ASN A 83 -25.68 41.35 -28.41
CA ASN A 83 -26.15 42.73 -28.47
C ASN A 83 -26.38 43.26 -27.04
N ARG A 84 -25.51 44.17 -26.58
CA ARG A 84 -25.53 44.69 -25.21
C ARG A 84 -26.44 45.91 -25.13
N ARG A 85 -27.56 45.80 -24.42
CA ARG A 85 -28.57 46.87 -24.29
C ARG A 85 -28.23 47.92 -23.22
N ASN A 86 -27.31 47.61 -22.31
CA ASN A 86 -27.04 48.44 -21.11
C ASN A 86 -25.83 49.38 -21.25
N GLY A 87 -25.27 49.58 -22.46
CA GLY A 87 -24.15 50.50 -22.71
C GLY A 87 -22.78 50.08 -22.15
N LYS A 88 -22.67 48.97 -21.41
CA LYS A 88 -21.43 48.51 -20.77
C LYS A 88 -20.59 47.62 -21.68
N SER A 89 -19.29 47.91 -21.76
CA SER A 89 -18.31 47.14 -22.53
C SER A 89 -17.53 46.17 -21.64
N ILE A 90 -17.39 44.91 -22.10
CA ILE A 90 -16.44 43.95 -21.55
C ILE A 90 -15.05 44.29 -22.15
N PRO A 91 -13.97 44.27 -21.36
CA PRO A 91 -12.62 44.57 -21.85
C PRO A 91 -12.24 43.73 -23.06
N GLU A 92 -11.57 44.33 -24.05
CA GLU A 92 -11.27 43.69 -25.33
C GLU A 92 -10.38 42.46 -25.20
N ASP A 93 -9.49 42.48 -24.20
CA ASP A 93 -8.56 41.39 -23.84
C ASP A 93 -9.27 40.16 -23.24
N THR A 94 -10.57 40.27 -22.94
CA THR A 94 -11.33 39.19 -22.31
C THR A 94 -11.77 38.15 -23.35
N SER A 95 -11.25 36.93 -23.23
CA SER A 95 -11.65 35.80 -24.06
C SER A 95 -12.21 34.65 -23.22
N CYS A 96 -13.04 33.80 -23.84
CA CYS A 96 -13.53 32.61 -23.18
C CYS A 96 -12.37 31.63 -22.92
N PRO A 97 -12.11 31.26 -21.65
CA PRO A 97 -11.00 30.35 -21.33
C PRO A 97 -11.24 28.91 -21.81
N LEU A 98 -12.46 28.53 -22.19
CA LEU A 98 -12.78 27.20 -22.71
C LEU A 98 -12.62 27.10 -24.24
N CYS A 99 -13.20 28.04 -24.98
CA CYS A 99 -13.25 27.97 -26.45
C CYS A 99 -12.47 29.06 -27.19
N GLY A 100 -11.92 30.05 -26.48
CA GLY A 100 -11.22 31.20 -27.08
C GLY A 100 -12.13 32.25 -27.72
N ALA A 101 -13.46 32.16 -27.57
CA ALA A 101 -14.38 33.16 -28.11
C ALA A 101 -14.06 34.57 -27.57
N THR A 102 -14.03 35.56 -28.45
CA THR A 102 -13.69 36.95 -28.12
C THR A 102 -14.76 37.62 -27.27
N HIS A 103 -14.43 38.80 -26.71
CA HIS A 103 -15.31 39.59 -25.86
C HIS A 103 -16.70 39.85 -26.49
N HIS A 104 -16.80 39.93 -27.83
CA HIS A 104 -18.06 40.09 -28.56
C HIS A 104 -19.10 38.98 -28.31
N TYR A 105 -18.66 37.79 -27.92
CA TYR A 105 -19.53 36.63 -27.67
C TYR A 105 -19.72 36.34 -26.18
N LEU A 106 -19.38 37.26 -25.29
CA LEU A 106 -19.51 37.11 -23.85
C LEU A 106 -20.69 37.95 -23.32
N TYR A 107 -21.50 37.32 -22.48
CA TYR A 107 -22.47 37.98 -21.61
C TYR A 107 -21.80 38.35 -20.29
N ASP A 108 -22.13 39.51 -19.74
CA ASP A 108 -21.94 39.78 -18.31
C ASP A 108 -23.10 39.12 -17.56
N ASN A 109 -22.79 38.06 -16.81
CA ASN A 109 -23.78 37.18 -16.20
C ASN A 109 -24.28 37.71 -14.85
N ASN A 110 -23.57 38.64 -14.21
CA ASN A 110 -23.86 39.10 -12.84
C ASN A 110 -23.86 40.62 -12.67
N GLY A 111 -23.90 41.39 -13.75
CA GLY A 111 -24.03 42.85 -13.71
C GLY A 111 -22.91 43.53 -12.93
N ASP A 112 -21.69 43.46 -13.48
CA ASP A 112 -20.44 44.06 -12.96
C ASP A 112 -19.73 43.36 -11.80
N LYS A 113 -20.14 42.16 -11.37
CA LYS A 113 -19.40 41.38 -10.35
C LYS A 113 -18.34 40.44 -10.94
N GLY A 114 -17.91 40.70 -12.17
CA GLY A 114 -16.78 40.02 -12.83
C GLY A 114 -17.04 38.57 -13.29
N GLN A 115 -18.31 38.12 -13.38
CA GLN A 115 -18.64 36.79 -13.93
C GLN A 115 -19.17 36.90 -15.35
N TYR A 116 -18.50 36.27 -16.30
CA TYR A 116 -18.89 36.23 -17.71
C TYR A 116 -19.48 34.87 -18.09
N GLN A 117 -20.40 34.86 -19.08
CA GLN A 117 -20.91 33.64 -19.71
C GLN A 117 -20.67 33.70 -21.22
N CYS A 118 -20.01 32.68 -21.77
CA CYS A 118 -19.79 32.58 -23.21
C CYS A 118 -21.06 32.13 -23.95
N LYS A 119 -21.49 32.90 -24.95
CA LYS A 119 -22.61 32.56 -25.83
C LYS A 119 -22.32 31.35 -26.74
N VAL A 120 -21.06 31.14 -27.13
CA VAL A 120 -20.66 30.07 -28.05
C VAL A 120 -20.65 28.71 -27.35
N CYS A 121 -19.96 28.58 -26.21
CA CYS A 121 -19.82 27.30 -25.51
C CYS A 121 -20.68 27.18 -24.24
N GLY A 122 -21.45 28.22 -23.89
CA GLY A 122 -22.30 28.27 -22.68
C GLY A 122 -21.53 28.39 -21.36
N LYS A 123 -20.20 28.49 -21.39
CA LYS A 123 -19.34 28.42 -20.20
C LYS A 123 -19.39 29.71 -19.38
N THR A 124 -19.68 29.59 -18.08
CA THR A 124 -19.51 30.65 -17.09
C THR A 124 -18.11 30.66 -16.47
N PHE A 125 -17.52 31.84 -16.28
CA PHE A 125 -16.18 32.03 -15.71
C PHE A 125 -16.01 33.39 -15.03
N ILE A 126 -15.08 33.48 -14.07
CA ILE A 126 -14.70 34.73 -13.39
C ILE A 126 -13.22 35.03 -13.73
N THR A 127 -12.34 34.07 -13.43
CA THR A 127 -10.95 34.05 -13.92
C THR A 127 -10.71 32.85 -14.83
N GLY A 128 -9.78 32.99 -15.79
CA GLY A 128 -9.44 31.92 -16.74
C GLY A 128 -8.87 30.67 -16.06
N GLU A 129 -8.14 30.84 -14.96
CA GLU A 129 -7.40 29.79 -14.24
C GLU A 129 -8.29 28.65 -13.71
N PHE A 130 -9.49 28.94 -13.21
CA PHE A 130 -10.41 27.90 -12.72
C PHE A 130 -11.03 27.08 -13.86
N VAL A 131 -11.10 27.63 -15.06
CA VAL A 131 -11.65 26.95 -16.23
C VAL A 131 -10.61 26.07 -16.90
N THR A 132 -9.35 26.51 -16.92
CA THR A 132 -8.21 25.83 -17.56
C THR A 132 -7.55 24.75 -16.70
N LYS A 133 -8.07 24.43 -15.50
CA LYS A 133 -7.58 23.30 -14.69
C LYS A 133 -7.54 22.02 -15.53
N LYS A 134 -6.32 21.51 -15.74
CA LYS A 134 -6.01 20.42 -16.68
C LYS A 134 -6.83 19.14 -16.48
N LEU A 135 -7.21 18.82 -15.24
CA LEU A 135 -7.91 17.58 -14.89
C LEU A 135 -9.00 17.86 -13.85
N LYS A 136 -10.24 17.44 -14.12
CA LYS A 136 -11.35 17.46 -13.15
C LYS A 136 -11.73 16.05 -12.75
N LEU A 137 -11.62 15.76 -11.46
CA LEU A 137 -12.05 14.49 -10.88
C LEU A 137 -13.56 14.49 -10.72
N LYS A 138 -14.24 13.52 -11.32
CA LYS A 138 -15.70 13.35 -11.23
C LYS A 138 -16.07 12.07 -10.49
N CYS A 139 -17.16 12.15 -9.74
CA CYS A 139 -17.76 10.99 -9.10
C CYS A 139 -18.24 9.99 -10.16
N PRO A 140 -17.85 8.71 -10.10
CA PRO A 140 -18.26 7.72 -11.09
C PRO A 140 -19.76 7.41 -11.04
N TYR A 141 -20.42 7.69 -9.92
CA TYR A 141 -21.83 7.36 -9.70
C TYR A 141 -22.83 8.45 -10.12
N CYS A 142 -22.41 9.72 -10.15
CA CYS A 142 -23.30 10.84 -10.47
C CYS A 142 -22.65 11.93 -11.33
N SER A 143 -21.41 11.70 -11.78
CA SER A 143 -20.59 12.62 -12.59
C SER A 143 -20.38 14.01 -11.98
N HIS A 144 -20.75 14.21 -10.71
CA HIS A 144 -20.53 15.46 -9.99
C HIS A 144 -19.03 15.63 -9.70
N SER A 145 -18.52 16.85 -9.88
CA SER A 145 -17.13 17.18 -9.56
C SER A 145 -16.82 16.91 -8.10
N LEU A 146 -15.70 16.26 -7.83
CA LEU A 146 -15.28 16.01 -6.46
C LEU A 146 -14.70 17.28 -5.84
N SER A 147 -14.98 17.47 -4.55
CA SER A 147 -14.45 18.60 -3.79
C SER A 147 -13.30 18.12 -2.89
N PRO A 148 -12.14 18.80 -2.88
CA PRO A 148 -11.08 18.52 -1.92
C PRO A 148 -11.56 18.96 -0.52
N ILE A 149 -11.66 18.03 0.42
CA ILE A 149 -12.17 18.31 1.78
C ILE A 149 -11.04 18.39 2.80
N LYS A 150 -10.01 17.55 2.64
CA LYS A 150 -8.88 17.48 3.59
C LYS A 150 -7.58 17.23 2.84
N SER A 151 -6.54 17.99 3.16
CA SER A 151 -5.17 17.68 2.76
C SER A 151 -4.48 16.89 3.87
N ARG A 152 -3.77 15.82 3.52
CA ARG A 152 -2.89 15.03 4.40
C ARG A 152 -1.46 15.10 3.86
N LYS A 153 -0.48 14.72 4.69
CA LYS A 153 0.96 14.78 4.35
C LYS A 153 1.30 14.22 2.95
N PHE A 154 0.66 13.11 2.55
CA PHE A 154 0.97 12.41 1.29
C PHE A 154 -0.17 12.37 0.28
N PHE A 155 -1.39 12.75 0.66
CA PHE A 155 -2.54 12.65 -0.22
C PHE A 155 -3.64 13.65 0.13
N THR A 156 -4.42 14.03 -0.87
CA THR A 156 -5.59 14.90 -0.77
C THR A 156 -6.87 14.05 -0.82
N ILE A 157 -7.78 14.27 0.13
CA ILE A 157 -9.07 13.58 0.20
C ILE A 157 -10.12 14.38 -0.57
N HIS A 158 -10.61 13.80 -1.65
CA HIS A 158 -11.70 14.30 -2.49
C HIS A 158 -13.02 13.60 -2.16
N LYS A 159 -14.11 14.34 -2.04
CA LYS A 159 -15.43 13.80 -1.67
C LYS A 159 -16.50 14.25 -2.66
N CYS A 160 -17.42 13.35 -2.99
CA CYS A 160 -18.66 13.72 -3.67
C CYS A 160 -19.63 14.38 -2.68
N VAL A 161 -19.86 15.69 -2.82
CA VAL A 161 -20.76 16.46 -1.94
C VAL A 161 -22.25 16.34 -2.34
N ASN A 162 -22.55 15.76 -3.50
CA ASN A 162 -23.91 15.63 -4.01
C ASN A 162 -24.75 14.66 -3.16
N LYS A 163 -25.76 15.20 -2.47
CA LYS A 163 -26.72 14.43 -1.65
C LYS A 163 -27.70 13.58 -2.47
N LYS A 164 -27.83 13.86 -3.78
CA LYS A 164 -28.64 13.05 -4.72
C LYS A 164 -27.83 11.96 -5.41
N CYS A 165 -26.57 11.75 -5.02
CA CYS A 165 -25.72 10.72 -5.59
C CYS A 165 -26.27 9.32 -5.26
N SER A 166 -26.34 8.43 -6.26
CA SER A 166 -26.83 7.05 -6.10
C SER A 166 -26.04 6.29 -5.03
N TYR A 167 -24.72 6.43 -5.01
CA TYR A 167 -23.86 5.84 -3.97
C TYR A 167 -24.22 6.32 -2.55
N TYR A 168 -24.46 7.63 -2.40
CA TYR A 168 -24.83 8.20 -1.11
C TYR A 168 -26.20 7.72 -0.64
N LEU A 169 -27.19 7.71 -1.53
CA LEU A 169 -28.55 7.27 -1.22
C LEU A 169 -28.58 5.77 -0.90
N HIS A 170 -27.80 4.95 -1.62
CA HIS A 170 -27.66 3.53 -1.35
C HIS A 170 -27.07 3.29 0.05
N ASN A 171 -25.93 3.90 0.37
CA ASN A 171 -25.31 3.71 1.69
C ASN A 171 -26.17 4.27 2.83
N LEU A 172 -26.90 5.36 2.60
CA LEU A 172 -27.80 5.94 3.61
C LEU A 172 -28.96 5.01 3.95
N LYS A 173 -29.49 4.24 2.98
CA LYS A 173 -30.55 3.25 3.22
C LYS A 173 -30.08 2.10 4.11
N ASN A 174 -28.79 1.77 4.08
CA ASN A 174 -28.18 0.67 4.81
C ASN A 174 -27.76 1.05 6.25
N VAL A 175 -28.00 2.29 6.69
CA VAL A 175 -27.73 2.73 8.06
C VAL A 175 -28.98 2.62 8.92
N ASP A 176 -28.84 2.04 10.11
CA ASP A 176 -29.94 1.94 11.09
C ASP A 176 -30.55 3.31 11.39
N LYS A 177 -31.89 3.35 11.40
CA LYS A 177 -32.66 4.58 11.67
C LYS A 177 -32.31 5.17 13.04
N GLY A 178 -32.09 4.34 14.05
CA GLY A 178 -31.67 4.80 15.38
C GLY A 178 -30.29 5.49 15.42
N ILE A 179 -29.38 5.19 14.48
CA ILE A 179 -28.09 5.90 14.35
C ILE A 179 -28.27 7.25 13.65
N ILE A 180 -29.19 7.28 12.67
CA ILE A 180 -29.57 8.50 11.92
C ILE A 180 -30.22 9.51 12.86
N GLU A 181 -31.16 9.08 13.70
CA GLU A 181 -31.89 9.90 14.68
C GLU A 181 -30.94 10.47 15.75
N LYS A 182 -29.94 9.69 16.19
CA LYS A 182 -28.91 10.14 17.13
C LYS A 182 -27.85 11.07 16.51
N GLY A 183 -27.97 11.42 15.23
CA GLY A 183 -27.00 12.28 14.53
C GLY A 183 -25.63 11.64 14.30
N GLN A 184 -25.49 10.32 14.49
CA GLN A 184 -24.19 9.62 14.47
C GLN A 184 -23.76 9.14 13.08
N LYS A 185 -24.23 9.81 12.03
CA LYS A 185 -23.93 9.49 10.61
C LYS A 185 -22.44 9.45 10.30
N TYR A 186 -21.61 10.16 11.06
CA TYR A 186 -20.15 10.21 10.91
C TYR A 186 -19.45 8.86 11.15
N LYS A 187 -20.13 7.90 11.78
CA LYS A 187 -19.61 6.54 12.00
C LYS A 187 -19.56 5.73 10.71
N HIS A 188 -20.38 6.06 9.71
CA HIS A 188 -20.51 5.34 8.46
C HIS A 188 -19.91 6.11 7.28
N LYS A 189 -19.40 5.38 6.29
CA LYS A 189 -18.91 5.94 5.04
C LYS A 189 -20.08 6.13 4.07
N LEU A 190 -20.71 7.30 4.13
CA LEU A 190 -21.89 7.57 3.29
C LEU A 190 -21.55 8.08 1.90
N HIS A 191 -20.49 8.88 1.75
CA HIS A 191 -20.17 9.50 0.47
C HIS A 191 -19.02 8.78 -0.21
N TYR A 192 -19.01 8.86 -1.55
CA TYR A 192 -17.87 8.50 -2.36
C TYR A 192 -16.66 9.37 -2.01
N ILE A 193 -15.51 8.73 -1.76
CA ILE A 193 -14.26 9.37 -1.38
C ILE A 193 -13.12 8.83 -2.25
N TYR A 194 -12.44 9.75 -2.93
CA TYR A 194 -11.19 9.48 -3.62
C TYR A 194 -10.02 10.09 -2.86
N ARG A 195 -8.86 9.44 -2.91
CA ARG A 195 -7.62 9.94 -2.30
C ARG A 195 -6.57 10.05 -3.39
N GLU A 196 -6.18 11.28 -3.68
CA GLU A 196 -5.18 11.61 -4.69
C GLU A 196 -3.82 11.71 -4.00
N PHE A 197 -2.86 10.87 -4.38
CA PHE A 197 -1.50 10.94 -3.86
C PHE A 197 -0.74 12.10 -4.49
N ASN A 198 -0.03 12.87 -3.66
CA ASN A 198 0.75 14.03 -4.09
C ASN A 198 2.25 13.70 -4.25
N VAL A 199 2.66 12.47 -3.89
CA VAL A 199 4.05 12.01 -3.91
C VAL A 199 4.09 10.65 -4.60
N ASP A 200 5.03 10.49 -5.54
CA ASP A 200 5.29 9.20 -6.16
C ASP A 200 6.31 8.39 -5.34
N PHE A 201 5.77 7.46 -4.55
CA PHE A 201 6.57 6.56 -3.74
C PHE A 201 7.35 5.54 -4.58
N PHE A 202 7.01 5.32 -5.87
CA PHE A 202 7.73 4.38 -6.74
C PHE A 202 9.01 4.95 -7.32
N ASN A 203 9.14 6.28 -7.37
CA ASN A 203 10.38 6.96 -7.78
C ASN A 203 11.43 7.05 -6.66
N MET A 204 11.09 6.68 -5.42
CA MET A 204 12.04 6.68 -4.32
C MET A 204 13.01 5.49 -4.43
N ASP A 205 14.32 5.75 -4.30
CA ASP A 205 15.36 4.71 -4.29
C ASP A 205 15.36 3.94 -2.97
N ILE A 206 14.91 2.68 -3.01
CA ILE A 206 14.90 1.76 -1.86
C ILE A 206 16.33 1.27 -1.56
N ASN A 207 17.21 1.26 -2.57
CA ASN A 207 18.58 0.76 -2.49
C ASN A 207 19.61 1.86 -2.18
N SER A 208 19.16 3.03 -1.71
CA SER A 208 20.06 4.13 -1.38
C SER A 208 20.98 3.76 -0.20
N LEU A 209 22.29 3.68 -0.46
CA LEU A 209 23.29 3.42 0.56
C LEU A 209 23.53 4.69 1.40
N PRO A 210 23.62 4.59 2.74
CA PRO A 210 23.93 5.74 3.58
C PRO A 210 25.35 6.25 3.29
N LYS A 211 25.52 7.58 3.26
CA LYS A 211 26.78 8.27 2.91
C LYS A 211 27.98 7.91 3.82
N ASN A 212 27.73 7.32 4.99
CA ASN A 212 28.74 7.07 6.03
C ASN A 212 29.03 5.56 6.23
N ALA A 213 29.13 4.79 5.14
CA ALA A 213 29.64 3.43 5.20
C ALA A 213 31.14 3.47 5.55
N PHE A 214 31.51 3.06 6.76
CA PHE A 214 32.93 2.96 7.13
C PHE A 214 33.65 1.96 6.23
N SER A 215 34.85 2.30 5.77
CA SER A 215 35.68 1.36 5.02
C SER A 215 36.01 0.15 5.89
N LEU A 216 35.92 -1.06 5.33
CA LEU A 216 36.34 -2.32 5.95
C LEU A 216 37.87 -2.43 6.14
N LYS A 217 38.61 -1.31 6.12
CA LYS A 217 40.04 -1.28 6.48
C LYS A 217 40.17 -1.39 7.99
N PHE A 218 40.23 -2.62 8.47
CA PHE A 218 40.44 -2.92 9.88
C PHE A 218 41.86 -2.49 10.32
N ARG A 219 41.96 -1.50 11.21
CA ARG A 219 43.26 -1.05 11.76
C ARG A 219 43.81 -1.94 12.88
N LYS A 220 42.93 -2.63 13.64
CA LYS A 220 43.30 -3.41 14.84
C LYS A 220 42.58 -4.75 15.04
N ASN A 221 41.42 -4.98 14.42
CA ASN A 221 40.55 -6.14 14.73
C ASN A 221 40.12 -6.91 13.48
N ASN A 222 40.27 -8.22 13.50
CA ASN A 222 39.97 -9.14 12.39
C ASN A 222 38.44 -9.23 12.11
N ALA A 223 38.05 -9.47 10.86
CA ALA A 223 36.67 -9.78 10.44
C ALA A 223 36.02 -10.86 11.32
N HIS A 224 36.81 -11.80 11.85
CA HIS A 224 36.35 -12.79 12.82
C HIS A 224 35.76 -12.15 14.11
N ILE A 225 36.42 -11.15 14.69
CA ILE A 225 35.95 -10.44 15.91
C ILE A 225 34.65 -9.70 15.62
N MET A 226 34.54 -9.07 14.45
CA MET A 226 33.31 -8.42 14.01
C MET A 226 32.17 -9.44 13.94
N SER A 227 32.40 -10.61 13.35
CA SER A 227 31.38 -11.66 13.24
C SER A 227 31.02 -12.31 14.59
N LEU A 228 31.97 -12.41 15.52
CA LEU A 228 31.68 -12.78 16.91
C LEU A 228 30.76 -11.75 17.57
N CYS A 229 31.07 -10.46 17.43
CA CYS A 229 30.20 -9.38 17.92
C CYS A 229 28.76 -9.51 17.38
N LEU A 230 28.60 -9.78 16.08
CA LEU A 230 27.28 -9.99 15.47
C LEU A 230 26.58 -11.23 16.01
N THR A 231 27.32 -12.33 16.20
CA THR A 231 26.77 -13.58 16.75
C THR A 231 26.20 -13.36 18.16
N PHE A 232 26.97 -12.73 19.05
CA PHE A 232 26.53 -12.44 20.41
C PHE A 232 25.40 -11.39 20.45
N HIS A 233 25.52 -10.31 19.68
CA HIS A 233 24.57 -9.21 19.72
C HIS A 233 23.24 -9.56 19.02
N VAL A 234 23.29 -10.15 17.83
CA VAL A 234 22.11 -10.39 16.97
C VAL A 234 21.53 -11.77 17.21
N ASN A 235 22.32 -12.83 17.13
CA ASN A 235 21.81 -14.20 17.22
C ASN A 235 21.39 -14.54 18.65
N LEU A 236 22.23 -14.19 19.63
CA LEU A 236 21.99 -14.44 21.05
C LEU A 236 21.25 -13.28 21.76
N GLY A 237 21.05 -12.15 21.08
CA GLY A 237 20.26 -11.03 21.58
C GLY A 237 20.89 -10.27 22.76
N LEU A 238 22.22 -10.34 22.94
CA LEU A 238 22.89 -9.61 24.01
C LEU A 238 22.90 -8.11 23.76
N SER A 239 22.90 -7.31 24.83
CA SER A 239 23.15 -5.86 24.70
C SER A 239 24.59 -5.59 24.26
N LEU A 240 24.86 -4.37 23.77
CA LEU A 240 26.22 -3.99 23.34
C LEU A 240 27.27 -4.17 24.44
N ARG A 241 26.91 -3.81 25.69
CA ARG A 241 27.79 -3.97 26.85
C ARG A 241 27.96 -5.42 27.25
N LYS A 242 26.88 -6.21 27.22
CA LYS A 242 26.95 -7.65 27.52
C LYS A 242 27.70 -8.43 26.44
N THR A 243 27.65 -7.97 25.20
CA THR A 243 28.46 -8.53 24.10
C THR A 243 29.94 -8.26 24.35
N ALA A 244 30.31 -7.02 24.66
CA ALA A 244 31.69 -6.68 25.03
C ALA A 244 32.19 -7.50 26.23
N GLN A 245 31.38 -7.58 27.29
CA GLN A 245 31.68 -8.40 28.46
C GLN A 245 31.85 -9.87 28.11
N ALA A 246 30.94 -10.47 27.33
CA ALA A 246 31.04 -11.87 26.94
C ALA A 246 32.30 -12.19 26.11
N LEU A 247 32.74 -11.25 25.25
CA LEU A 247 33.97 -11.42 24.48
C LEU A 247 35.23 -11.37 25.36
N GLU A 248 35.24 -10.51 26.37
CA GLU A 248 36.33 -10.43 27.34
C GLU A 248 36.35 -11.67 28.26
N ASP A 249 35.21 -12.01 28.87
CA ASP A 249 35.10 -13.09 29.84
C ASP A 249 35.33 -14.48 29.24
N LEU A 250 34.85 -14.73 28.00
CA LEU A 250 34.92 -16.06 27.37
C LEU A 250 36.14 -16.24 26.47
N TYR A 251 36.64 -15.16 25.85
CA TYR A 251 37.70 -15.24 24.83
C TYR A 251 38.91 -14.34 25.11
N GLY A 252 38.90 -13.54 26.19
CA GLY A 252 39.95 -12.56 26.47
C GLY A 252 40.01 -11.40 25.47
N ILE A 253 38.97 -11.23 24.64
CA ILE A 253 38.95 -10.23 23.56
C ILE A 253 38.38 -8.92 24.09
N LYS A 254 39.26 -7.92 24.29
CA LYS A 254 38.87 -6.59 24.78
C LYS A 254 38.32 -5.73 23.64
N VAL A 255 37.00 -5.57 23.59
CA VAL A 255 36.28 -4.73 22.62
C VAL A 255 35.31 -3.81 23.34
N SER A 256 35.31 -2.52 23.01
CA SER A 256 34.36 -1.57 23.61
C SER A 256 32.94 -1.79 23.09
N HIS A 257 31.93 -1.51 23.91
CA HIS A 257 30.52 -1.55 23.48
C HIS A 257 30.23 -0.59 22.30
N THR A 258 30.95 0.52 22.20
CA THR A 258 30.88 1.45 21.05
C THR A 258 31.39 0.81 19.77
N MET A 259 32.43 -0.02 19.86
CA MET A 259 32.97 -0.76 18.73
C MET A 259 32.03 -1.88 18.28
N VAL A 260 31.38 -2.59 19.22
CA VAL A 260 30.30 -3.54 18.91
C VAL A 260 29.18 -2.84 18.12
N ALA A 261 28.78 -1.63 18.53
CA ALA A 261 27.76 -0.86 17.82
C ALA A 261 28.21 -0.45 16.41
N ASN A 262 29.47 -0.05 16.26
CA ASN A 262 30.04 0.29 14.96
C ASN A 262 30.09 -0.93 14.03
N TYR A 263 30.47 -2.10 14.54
CA TYR A 263 30.43 -3.36 13.79
C TYR A 263 29.02 -3.74 13.35
N ALA A 264 28.03 -3.66 14.25
CA ALA A 264 26.64 -3.88 13.89
C ALA A 264 26.17 -2.90 12.80
N ARG A 265 26.51 -1.61 12.93
CA ARG A 265 26.17 -0.61 11.90
C ARG A 265 26.78 -0.94 10.55
N THR A 266 28.08 -1.21 10.50
CA THR A 266 28.78 -1.54 9.25
C THR A 266 28.21 -2.80 8.62
N ALA A 267 28.01 -3.85 9.41
CA ALA A 267 27.40 -5.09 8.91
C ALA A 267 25.99 -4.84 8.37
N ALA A 268 25.15 -4.06 9.07
CA ALA A 268 23.80 -3.74 8.61
C ALA A 268 23.79 -3.08 7.22
N VAL A 269 24.68 -2.12 6.99
CA VAL A 269 24.81 -1.43 5.70
C VAL A 269 25.25 -2.39 4.59
N LEU A 270 26.14 -3.32 4.90
CA LEU A 270 26.69 -4.25 3.92
C LEU A 270 25.71 -5.38 3.58
N VAL A 271 25.04 -5.97 4.56
CA VAL A 271 24.11 -7.10 4.32
C VAL A 271 22.77 -6.65 3.76
N LYS A 272 22.34 -5.41 4.04
CA LYS A 272 21.02 -4.92 3.63
C LYS A 272 20.77 -5.02 2.12
N PRO A 273 21.69 -4.61 1.22
CA PRO A 273 21.54 -4.80 -0.22
C PRO A 273 21.27 -6.25 -0.61
N PHE A 274 22.02 -7.21 -0.07
CA PHE A 274 21.77 -8.63 -0.32
C PHE A 274 20.38 -9.04 0.17
N VAL A 275 20.03 -8.71 1.41
CA VAL A 275 18.73 -9.09 2.02
C VAL A 275 17.53 -8.48 1.26
N ASP A 276 17.65 -7.23 0.81
CA ASP A 276 16.57 -6.49 0.13
C ASP A 276 16.46 -6.84 -1.37
N ASN A 277 17.49 -7.44 -1.98
CA ASN A 277 17.52 -7.87 -3.39
C ASN A 277 17.47 -9.39 -3.55
N TYR A 278 17.46 -10.14 -2.44
CA TYR A 278 17.35 -11.60 -2.50
C TYR A 278 16.01 -12.02 -3.14
N ASP A 279 16.08 -12.98 -4.07
CA ASP A 279 14.88 -13.51 -4.71
C ASP A 279 14.19 -14.54 -3.81
N TYR A 280 13.45 -14.04 -2.82
CA TYR A 280 12.65 -14.89 -1.94
C TYR A 280 11.60 -15.67 -2.74
N SER A 281 11.45 -16.95 -2.44
CA SER A 281 10.34 -17.79 -2.93
C SER A 281 9.01 -17.29 -2.36
N LYS A 282 8.33 -16.44 -3.13
CA LYS A 282 7.06 -15.80 -2.77
C LYS A 282 5.89 -16.72 -3.15
N SER A 283 4.99 -16.95 -2.21
CA SER A 283 3.73 -17.64 -2.43
C SER A 283 2.61 -16.66 -2.82
N ASN A 284 1.41 -17.19 -3.04
CA ASN A 284 0.21 -16.39 -3.28
C ASN A 284 -0.38 -15.79 -2.00
N THR A 285 0.30 -15.81 -0.86
CA THR A 285 -0.27 -15.30 0.40
C THR A 285 0.74 -14.50 1.19
N PHE A 286 0.54 -13.19 1.22
CA PHE A 286 1.34 -12.27 2.03
C PHE A 286 0.56 -11.87 3.27
N VAL A 287 1.26 -11.76 4.39
CA VAL A 287 0.69 -11.31 5.66
C VAL A 287 1.49 -10.14 6.17
N ALA A 288 0.79 -9.08 6.56
CA ALA A 288 1.41 -7.85 7.05
C ALA A 288 0.84 -7.44 8.40
N ASP A 289 1.71 -6.86 9.21
CA ASP A 289 1.35 -6.21 10.47
C ASP A 289 2.35 -5.10 10.78
N GLU A 290 1.97 -4.20 11.67
CA GLU A 290 2.88 -3.19 12.18
C GLU A 290 3.09 -3.33 13.69
N THR A 291 4.32 -3.14 14.13
CA THR A 291 4.67 -3.15 15.55
C THR A 291 5.31 -1.82 15.96
N TYR A 292 5.04 -1.39 17.18
CA TYR A 292 5.64 -0.18 17.75
C TYR A 292 7.10 -0.39 18.09
N ILE A 293 7.91 0.66 18.14
CA ILE A 293 9.23 0.73 18.79
C ILE A 293 9.36 2.06 19.54
N LYS A 294 10.40 2.23 20.34
CA LYS A 294 10.74 3.50 20.98
C LYS A 294 12.05 4.03 20.41
N VAL A 295 12.04 5.28 19.96
CA VAL A 295 13.23 6.02 19.55
C VAL A 295 13.28 7.28 20.41
N LYS A 296 14.30 7.43 21.27
CA LYS A 296 14.39 8.49 22.30
C LYS A 296 13.10 8.65 23.13
N GLY A 297 12.49 7.54 23.51
CA GLY A 297 11.22 7.52 24.26
C GLY A 297 9.96 7.81 23.43
N ILE A 298 10.10 8.27 22.19
CA ILE A 298 8.99 8.55 21.26
C ILE A 298 8.59 7.27 20.52
N LYS A 299 7.28 7.10 20.29
CA LYS A 299 6.75 5.95 19.55
C LYS A 299 7.16 6.01 18.07
N GLY A 300 7.95 5.04 17.63
CA GLY A 300 8.17 4.71 16.22
C GLY A 300 7.41 3.42 15.84
N TYR A 301 7.52 3.03 14.58
CA TYR A 301 6.80 1.91 13.98
C TYR A 301 7.74 1.09 13.09
N ILE A 302 7.47 -0.21 13.01
CA ILE A 302 8.05 -1.12 12.03
C ILE A 302 6.91 -1.81 11.33
N TRP A 303 6.95 -1.76 10.00
CA TRP A 303 6.06 -2.52 9.13
C TRP A 303 6.77 -3.81 8.76
N PHE A 304 6.11 -4.95 8.94
CA PHE A 304 6.60 -6.24 8.46
C PHE A 304 5.62 -6.83 7.46
N ILE A 305 6.17 -7.40 6.38
CA ILE A 305 5.44 -8.19 5.40
C ILE A 305 6.17 -9.53 5.27
N MET A 306 5.45 -10.60 5.55
CA MET A 306 5.93 -11.97 5.53
C MET A 306 5.18 -12.75 4.45
N ASP A 307 5.87 -13.67 3.79
CA ASP A 307 5.23 -14.71 2.98
C ASP A 307 4.70 -15.84 3.89
N ALA A 308 3.43 -16.21 3.73
CA ALA A 308 2.78 -17.14 4.65
C ALA A 308 3.33 -18.58 4.59
N VAL A 309 3.91 -18.98 3.44
CA VAL A 309 4.36 -20.36 3.20
C VAL A 309 5.84 -20.54 3.54
N SER A 310 6.71 -19.70 2.97
CA SER A 310 8.14 -19.71 3.28
C SER A 310 8.42 -19.20 4.69
N ARG A 311 7.54 -18.33 5.25
CA ARG A 311 7.73 -17.57 6.49
C ARG A 311 8.81 -16.51 6.41
N SER A 312 9.41 -16.29 5.23
CA SER A 312 10.44 -15.27 5.03
C SER A 312 9.83 -13.87 5.17
N ILE A 313 10.56 -12.98 5.82
CA ILE A 313 10.25 -11.55 5.81
C ILE A 313 10.67 -11.03 4.44
N ILE A 314 9.70 -10.64 3.63
CA ILE A 314 9.91 -10.21 2.23
C ILE A 314 9.85 -8.68 2.09
N GLY A 315 9.30 -7.98 3.08
CA GLY A 315 9.27 -6.53 3.11
C GLY A 315 9.28 -6.00 4.53
N TYR A 316 10.02 -4.91 4.76
CA TYR A 316 10.02 -4.25 6.05
C TYR A 316 10.37 -2.76 5.92
N GLN A 317 9.87 -1.94 6.86
CA GLN A 317 10.20 -0.51 6.90
C GLN A 317 10.09 0.04 8.32
N VAL A 318 11.11 0.77 8.78
CA VAL A 318 11.03 1.54 10.03
C VAL A 318 10.53 2.96 9.72
N SER A 319 9.69 3.50 10.59
CA SER A 319 9.17 4.86 10.46
C SER A 319 8.91 5.55 11.79
N ASP A 320 8.98 6.89 11.75
CA ASP A 320 8.61 7.79 12.85
C ASP A 320 7.09 7.97 12.98
N ASN A 321 6.33 7.54 11.98
CA ASN A 321 4.89 7.70 11.91
C ASN A 321 4.21 6.46 11.31
N ARG A 322 2.92 6.27 11.60
CA ARG A 322 2.10 5.16 11.08
C ARG A 322 1.39 5.53 9.77
N THR A 323 1.94 6.43 8.95
CA THR A 323 1.24 6.85 7.72
C THR A 323 1.38 5.81 6.59
N VAL A 324 0.69 6.05 5.48
CA VAL A 324 0.69 5.16 4.31
C VAL A 324 2.05 5.04 3.62
N GLY A 325 2.90 6.07 3.65
CA GLY A 325 4.18 6.07 2.95
C GLY A 325 5.11 4.91 3.31
N PRO A 326 5.44 4.73 4.61
CA PRO A 326 6.21 3.57 5.07
C PRO A 326 5.60 2.21 4.72
N CYS A 327 4.26 2.09 4.75
CA CYS A 327 3.55 0.88 4.32
C CYS A 327 3.79 0.59 2.83
N ILE A 328 3.74 1.62 1.97
CA ILE A 328 4.02 1.49 0.54
C ILE A 328 5.47 1.05 0.30
N LEU A 329 6.44 1.62 1.03
CA LEU A 329 7.85 1.22 0.90
C LEU A 329 8.07 -0.25 1.30
N ALA A 330 7.47 -0.70 2.41
CA ALA A 330 7.51 -2.11 2.80
C ALA A 330 6.87 -3.02 1.74
N MET A 331 5.71 -2.61 1.18
CA MET A 331 5.07 -3.35 0.09
C MET A 331 5.92 -3.36 -1.18
N ARG A 332 6.58 -2.26 -1.54
CA ARG A 332 7.46 -2.20 -2.73
C ARG A 332 8.61 -3.20 -2.60
N MET A 333 9.14 -3.37 -1.39
CA MET A 333 10.13 -4.40 -1.10
C MET A 333 9.55 -5.82 -1.25
N ALA A 334 8.35 -6.07 -0.68
CA ALA A 334 7.71 -7.38 -0.76
C ALA A 334 7.32 -7.81 -2.19
N PHE A 335 6.82 -6.86 -3.01
CA PHE A 335 6.43 -7.09 -4.41
C PHE A 335 7.60 -6.99 -5.39
N LYS A 336 8.84 -6.86 -4.90
CA LYS A 336 10.02 -6.86 -5.76
C LYS A 336 10.12 -8.18 -6.52
N TYR A 337 10.42 -8.10 -7.82
CA TYR A 337 10.40 -9.21 -8.77
C TYR A 337 9.02 -9.85 -9.04
N VAL A 338 7.94 -9.29 -8.50
CA VAL A 338 6.57 -9.72 -8.85
C VAL A 338 6.09 -8.91 -10.05
N SER A 339 5.98 -9.57 -11.21
CA SER A 339 5.47 -8.95 -12.44
C SER A 339 3.96 -9.02 -12.54
N ASN A 340 3.36 -10.15 -12.15
CA ASN A 340 1.93 -10.41 -12.24
C ASN A 340 1.39 -11.05 -10.95
N ILE A 341 0.13 -10.74 -10.63
CA ILE A 341 -0.57 -11.28 -9.46
C ILE A 341 -1.56 -12.35 -9.91
N SER A 342 -1.49 -13.53 -9.28
CA SER A 342 -2.45 -14.62 -9.51
C SER A 342 -3.84 -14.27 -8.96
N HIS A 343 -4.90 -14.78 -9.58
CA HIS A 343 -6.27 -14.69 -9.05
C HIS A 343 -6.44 -15.30 -7.65
N LYS A 344 -5.53 -16.19 -7.23
CA LYS A 344 -5.53 -16.80 -5.90
C LYS A 344 -4.74 -15.98 -4.86
N PHE A 345 -4.16 -14.85 -5.26
CA PHE A 345 -3.34 -14.04 -4.38
C PHE A 345 -4.17 -13.42 -3.26
N LYS A 346 -3.65 -13.49 -2.04
CA LYS A 346 -4.26 -12.92 -0.84
C LYS A 346 -3.23 -12.07 -0.10
N PHE A 347 -3.54 -10.79 0.08
CA PHE A 347 -2.80 -9.93 1.00
C PHE A 347 -3.60 -9.76 2.29
N ILE A 348 -3.09 -10.28 3.40
CA ILE A 348 -3.80 -10.35 4.68
C ILE A 348 -3.17 -9.35 5.66
N ALA A 349 -3.97 -8.47 6.24
CA ALA A 349 -3.50 -7.47 7.19
C ALA A 349 -4.58 -7.08 8.22
N ASP A 350 -4.20 -6.30 9.24
CA ASP A 350 -5.18 -5.69 10.14
C ASP A 350 -6.05 -4.66 9.38
N GLY A 351 -7.18 -4.25 9.99
CA GLY A 351 -8.13 -3.27 9.44
C GLY A 351 -7.59 -1.84 9.33
N TYR A 352 -6.27 -1.65 9.21
CA TYR A 352 -5.66 -0.33 9.12
C TYR A 352 -5.75 0.27 7.72
N SER A 353 -6.15 1.54 7.64
CA SER A 353 -6.41 2.20 6.36
C SER A 353 -5.18 2.35 5.46
N ALA A 354 -3.96 2.20 5.97
CA ALA A 354 -2.77 2.30 5.14
C ALA A 354 -2.71 1.19 4.07
N TYR A 355 -3.12 -0.04 4.40
CA TYR A 355 -3.00 -1.18 3.48
C TYR A 355 -3.87 -1.01 2.22
N PRO A 356 -5.17 -0.67 2.31
CA PRO A 356 -5.98 -0.45 1.10
C PRO A 356 -5.51 0.75 0.28
N LEU A 357 -4.93 1.77 0.91
CA LEU A 357 -4.39 2.93 0.21
C LEU A 357 -3.10 2.60 -0.53
N ALA A 358 -2.26 1.76 0.06
CA ALA A 358 -1.08 1.28 -0.60
C ALA A 358 -1.46 0.41 -1.81
N ALA A 359 -2.40 -0.53 -1.66
CA ALA A 359 -2.92 -1.34 -2.78
C ALA A 359 -3.49 -0.48 -3.92
N GLN A 360 -4.25 0.58 -3.59
CA GLN A 360 -4.73 1.55 -4.58
C GLN A 360 -3.57 2.18 -5.36
N GLN A 361 -2.46 2.50 -4.70
CA GLN A 361 -1.32 3.10 -5.38
C GLN A 361 -0.58 2.11 -6.30
N PHE A 362 -0.51 0.84 -5.93
CA PHE A 362 0.02 -0.22 -6.81
C PHE A 362 -0.84 -0.41 -8.07
N ALA A 363 -2.15 -0.30 -7.94
CA ALA A 363 -3.09 -0.40 -9.06
C ALA A 363 -3.05 0.82 -10.00
N LEU A 364 -2.64 1.98 -9.49
CA LEU A 364 -2.58 3.25 -10.24
C LEU A 364 -1.24 3.49 -10.95
N ARG A 365 -0.30 2.54 -10.88
CA ARG A 365 1.03 2.70 -11.43
C ARG A 365 1.00 2.62 -12.96
N ASP A 366 1.67 3.57 -13.63
CA ASP A 366 1.76 3.58 -15.10
C ASP A 366 2.51 2.37 -15.67
N LYS A 367 3.55 1.90 -14.96
CA LYS A 367 4.37 0.74 -15.34
C LYS A 367 4.08 -0.45 -14.44
N ASN A 368 3.66 -1.59 -15.01
CA ASN A 368 3.34 -2.83 -14.28
C ASN A 368 2.37 -2.58 -13.10
N PRO A 369 1.13 -2.14 -13.39
CA PRO A 369 0.10 -2.00 -12.36
C PRO A 369 -0.20 -3.36 -11.73
N LEU A 370 -0.25 -3.40 -10.40
CA LEU A 370 -0.56 -4.60 -9.64
C LEU A 370 -1.93 -4.44 -8.97
N HIS A 371 -2.88 -5.28 -9.39
CA HIS A 371 -4.23 -5.30 -8.84
C HIS A 371 -4.37 -6.42 -7.81
N PHE A 372 -4.65 -6.04 -6.56
CA PHE A 372 -4.93 -6.99 -5.48
C PHE A 372 -5.79 -6.33 -4.40
N ASP A 373 -6.52 -7.16 -3.67
CA ASP A 373 -7.35 -6.75 -2.54
C ASP A 373 -6.67 -7.05 -1.20
N ILE A 374 -6.98 -6.23 -0.20
CA ILE A 374 -6.55 -6.45 1.18
C ILE A 374 -7.65 -7.20 1.93
N THR A 375 -7.33 -8.42 2.36
CA THR A 375 -8.15 -9.20 3.28
C THR A 375 -7.91 -8.70 4.71
N GLN A 376 -8.89 -8.00 5.27
CA GLN A 376 -8.79 -7.40 6.60
C GLN A 376 -9.21 -8.38 7.71
N VAL A 377 -8.39 -8.52 8.75
CA VAL A 377 -8.69 -9.39 9.91
C VAL A 377 -8.82 -8.53 11.18
N ILE A 378 -10.05 -8.11 11.49
CA ILE A 378 -10.33 -7.12 12.54
C ILE A 378 -10.65 -7.81 13.87
N GLY A 379 -10.01 -7.36 14.95
CA GLY A 379 -10.40 -7.74 16.32
C GLY A 379 -9.78 -9.03 16.89
N LEU A 380 -10.15 -9.31 18.14
CA LEU A 380 -9.73 -10.47 18.93
C LEU A 380 -10.83 -11.54 19.05
N SER A 381 -12.09 -11.16 18.85
CA SER A 381 -13.27 -12.03 18.85
C SER A 381 -13.57 -12.57 17.45
N ASN A 382 -14.07 -13.80 17.35
CA ASN A 382 -14.48 -14.44 16.10
C ASN A 382 -15.88 -13.95 15.70
N ASP A 383 -16.05 -12.64 15.52
CA ASP A 383 -17.36 -12.06 15.27
C ASP A 383 -17.83 -12.29 13.81
N ASP A 384 -16.90 -12.56 12.87
CA ASP A 384 -17.18 -12.76 11.45
C ASP A 384 -16.44 -13.97 10.84
N ALA A 385 -17.02 -14.57 9.79
CA ALA A 385 -16.54 -15.80 9.16
C ALA A 385 -15.19 -15.63 8.46
N VAL A 386 -14.94 -14.45 7.87
CA VAL A 386 -13.68 -14.08 7.22
C VAL A 386 -12.56 -14.02 8.27
N SER A 387 -12.79 -13.32 9.38
CA SER A 387 -11.81 -13.28 10.47
C SER A 387 -11.50 -14.66 11.04
N LYS A 388 -12.46 -15.59 11.06
CA LYS A 388 -12.22 -16.98 11.49
C LYS A 388 -11.32 -17.76 10.52
N GLU A 389 -11.56 -17.66 9.21
CA GLU A 389 -10.74 -18.32 8.19
C GLU A 389 -9.29 -17.80 8.20
N PHE A 390 -9.11 -16.48 8.28
CA PHE A 390 -7.79 -15.85 8.13
C PHE A 390 -7.03 -15.65 9.45
N ARG A 391 -7.61 -16.05 10.59
CA ARG A 391 -6.97 -15.92 11.92
C ARG A 391 -5.60 -16.59 12.05
N PRO A 392 -5.33 -17.78 11.47
CA PRO A 392 -4.01 -18.40 11.56
C PRO A 392 -2.88 -17.52 11.00
N TYR A 393 -3.18 -16.70 9.98
CA TYR A 393 -2.22 -15.77 9.39
C TYR A 393 -1.90 -14.61 10.33
N LYS A 394 -2.91 -14.07 11.02
CA LYS A 394 -2.71 -13.05 12.05
C LYS A 394 -1.82 -13.56 13.18
N GLN A 395 -2.10 -14.76 13.69
CA GLN A 395 -1.26 -15.38 14.73
C GLN A 395 0.19 -15.60 14.26
N MET A 396 0.40 -15.88 12.97
CA MET A 396 1.74 -16.03 12.40
C MET A 396 2.55 -14.74 12.48
N VAL A 397 1.96 -13.60 12.10
CA VAL A 397 2.68 -12.31 12.16
C VAL A 397 2.78 -11.78 13.59
N GLU A 398 1.79 -12.02 14.45
CA GLU A 398 1.90 -11.73 15.89
C GLU A 398 3.07 -12.49 16.53
N ARG A 399 3.29 -13.76 16.13
CA ARG A 399 4.47 -14.53 16.57
C ARG A 399 5.77 -13.90 16.06
N LEU A 400 5.84 -13.48 14.79
CA LEU A 400 6.99 -12.74 14.25
C LEU A 400 7.29 -11.50 15.10
N ASN A 401 6.27 -10.66 15.32
CA ASN A 401 6.38 -9.44 16.10
C ASN A 401 6.85 -9.73 17.53
N ARG A 402 6.32 -10.77 18.16
CA ARG A 402 6.78 -11.21 19.48
C ARG A 402 8.23 -11.66 19.49
N THR A 403 8.68 -12.40 18.48
CA THR A 403 10.09 -12.82 18.34
C THR A 403 11.02 -11.60 18.17
N PHE A 404 10.65 -10.63 17.34
CA PHE A 404 11.38 -9.36 17.25
C PHE A 404 11.39 -8.62 18.59
N LYS A 405 10.26 -8.62 19.31
CA LYS A 405 10.14 -7.90 20.59
C LYS A 405 11.03 -8.45 21.68
N VAL A 406 11.38 -9.74 21.64
CA VAL A 406 12.34 -10.32 22.58
C VAL A 406 13.71 -9.68 22.40
N THR A 407 14.21 -9.55 21.17
CA THR A 407 15.52 -8.95 20.89
C THR A 407 15.53 -7.44 21.17
N TYR A 408 14.41 -6.77 20.87
CA TYR A 408 14.24 -5.33 21.13
C TYR A 408 14.17 -4.96 22.62
N ARG A 409 13.61 -5.81 23.48
CA ARG A 409 13.45 -5.49 24.92
C ARG A 409 14.78 -5.23 25.61
N CYS A 410 15.84 -5.94 25.23
CA CYS A 410 17.18 -5.80 25.80
C CYS A 410 17.83 -4.43 25.50
N SER A 411 17.38 -3.72 24.46
CA SER A 411 17.92 -2.40 24.12
C SER A 411 17.17 -1.23 24.77
N CYS A 412 15.99 -1.48 25.37
CA CYS A 412 15.10 -0.45 25.92
C CYS A 412 14.69 0.67 24.93
N GLY A 413 14.88 0.47 23.63
CA GLY A 413 14.67 1.48 22.59
C GLY A 413 15.91 1.71 21.73
N TYR A 414 15.81 2.73 20.87
CA TYR A 414 16.90 3.20 20.01
C TYR A 414 17.16 4.68 20.25
N ASP A 415 18.38 5.12 19.97
CA ASP A 415 18.76 6.55 20.07
C ASP A 415 18.30 7.36 18.84
N ASN A 416 18.22 6.75 17.66
CA ASN A 416 17.76 7.41 16.45
C ASN A 416 17.17 6.40 15.45
N PHE A 417 16.49 6.90 14.42
CA PHE A 417 15.83 6.05 13.42
C PHE A 417 16.84 5.30 12.54
N ASP A 418 18.03 5.83 12.31
CA ASP A 418 19.09 5.11 11.59
C ASP A 418 19.54 3.89 12.38
N GLY A 419 19.79 4.04 13.68
CA GLY A 419 20.08 2.94 14.59
C GLY A 419 18.98 1.87 14.60
N ALA A 420 17.71 2.29 14.56
CA ALA A 420 16.57 1.38 14.44
C ALA A 420 16.58 0.64 13.08
N ASN A 421 16.82 1.35 11.98
CA ASN A 421 16.93 0.77 10.63
C ASN A 421 18.05 -0.28 10.55
N TYR A 422 19.22 0.02 11.11
CA TYR A 422 20.35 -0.92 11.14
C TYR A 422 20.03 -2.17 11.96
N ALA A 423 19.48 -2.00 13.16
CA ALA A 423 19.11 -3.11 14.02
C ALA A 423 18.05 -4.02 13.38
N VAL A 424 17.02 -3.43 12.78
CA VAL A 424 15.95 -4.19 12.09
C VAL A 424 16.51 -4.91 10.86
N SER A 425 17.38 -4.27 10.07
CA SER A 425 17.98 -4.92 8.89
C SER A 425 18.85 -6.12 9.27
N LEU A 426 19.67 -6.01 10.32
CA LEU A 426 20.42 -7.15 10.85
C LEU A 426 19.51 -8.25 11.38
N TRP A 427 18.44 -7.88 12.09
CA TRP A 427 17.51 -8.85 12.64
C TRP A 427 16.74 -9.60 11.53
N VAL A 428 16.33 -8.90 10.46
CA VAL A 428 15.70 -9.53 9.29
C VAL A 428 16.68 -10.48 8.59
N CYS A 429 17.93 -10.05 8.40
CA CYS A 429 19.00 -10.90 7.86
C CYS A 429 19.15 -12.19 8.68
N TYR A 430 19.29 -12.04 10.01
CA TYR A 430 19.36 -13.17 10.93
C TYR A 430 18.12 -14.06 10.83
N TYR A 431 16.92 -13.48 10.86
CA TYR A 431 15.66 -14.22 10.84
C TYR A 431 15.51 -15.06 9.56
N ASN A 432 15.85 -14.49 8.41
CA ASN A 432 15.66 -15.12 7.10
C ASN A 432 16.74 -16.17 6.78
N PHE A 433 18.00 -15.93 7.15
CA PHE A 433 19.14 -16.74 6.66
C PHE A 433 19.88 -17.54 7.73
N LEU A 434 19.80 -17.17 9.01
CA LEU A 434 20.62 -17.77 10.07
C LEU A 434 19.81 -18.45 11.19
N ARG A 435 18.61 -17.93 11.48
CA ARG A 435 17.75 -18.45 12.54
C ARG A 435 17.16 -19.78 12.12
N LYS A 436 17.26 -20.78 12.99
CA LYS A 436 16.52 -22.04 12.85
C LYS A 436 15.06 -21.86 13.26
N HIS A 437 14.15 -22.45 12.49
CA HIS A 437 12.71 -22.35 12.75
C HIS A 437 12.12 -23.74 12.98
N THR A 438 11.47 -23.92 14.14
CA THR A 438 10.79 -25.18 14.48
C THR A 438 9.72 -25.55 13.46
N SER A 439 9.04 -24.56 12.86
CA SER A 439 8.07 -24.76 11.78
C SER A 439 8.68 -25.26 10.47
N LYS A 440 10.01 -25.31 10.36
CA LYS A 440 10.77 -25.81 9.21
C LYS A 440 11.75 -26.92 9.62
N ASN A 441 11.39 -27.73 10.62
CA ASN A 441 12.23 -28.82 11.14
C ASN A 441 13.64 -28.34 11.53
N ASP A 442 13.70 -27.20 12.23
CA ASP A 442 14.94 -26.55 12.68
C ASP A 442 15.94 -26.19 11.57
N LYS A 443 15.44 -26.02 10.35
CA LYS A 443 16.19 -25.42 9.23
C LYS A 443 16.02 -23.91 9.19
N VAL A 444 16.91 -23.25 8.46
CA VAL A 444 16.77 -21.82 8.09
C VAL A 444 15.68 -21.66 7.03
N LEU A 445 15.15 -20.45 6.86
CA LEU A 445 14.06 -20.21 5.89
C LEU A 445 14.58 -20.17 4.46
N ASN A 446 15.73 -19.53 4.26
CA ASN A 446 16.37 -19.36 2.96
C ASN A 446 17.77 -19.96 3.03
N SER A 447 17.94 -21.08 2.34
CA SER A 447 19.21 -21.77 2.19
C SER A 447 20.00 -21.12 1.06
N VAL A 448 21.28 -20.86 1.32
CA VAL A 448 22.25 -20.35 0.34
C VAL A 448 23.49 -21.19 0.51
N ASP A 449 23.92 -21.89 -0.55
CA ASP A 449 24.98 -22.90 -0.50
C ASP A 449 26.25 -22.41 0.20
N MET A 450 26.70 -21.18 -0.12
CA MET A 450 27.87 -20.58 0.51
C MET A 450 27.71 -20.44 2.03
N ILE A 451 26.52 -20.07 2.52
CA ILE A 451 26.25 -19.87 3.95
C ILE A 451 26.15 -21.22 4.67
N GLU A 452 25.58 -22.25 4.02
CA GLU A 452 25.45 -23.58 4.61
C GLU A 452 26.80 -24.26 4.81
N ASN A 453 27.73 -24.06 3.88
CA ASN A 453 29.08 -24.62 3.92
C ASN A 453 30.01 -23.95 4.95
N ALA A 454 29.55 -22.92 5.68
CA ALA A 454 30.34 -22.30 6.73
C ALA A 454 30.26 -23.07 8.06
N ASP A 455 31.42 -23.31 8.65
CA ASP A 455 31.60 -24.12 9.87
C ASP A 455 30.81 -23.60 11.08
N ASN A 456 30.74 -22.27 11.25
CA ASN A 456 30.18 -21.63 12.44
C ASN A 456 29.47 -20.30 12.13
N MET A 457 28.73 -19.78 13.12
CA MET A 457 27.99 -18.52 12.98
C MET A 457 28.88 -17.32 12.60
N PRO A 458 30.08 -17.15 13.19
CA PRO A 458 31.00 -16.12 12.72
C PRO A 458 31.34 -16.23 11.22
N GLY A 459 31.62 -17.43 10.72
CA GLY A 459 31.85 -17.69 9.29
C GLY A 459 30.63 -17.32 8.43
N LYS A 460 29.43 -17.70 8.87
CA LYS A 460 28.17 -17.33 8.18
C LYS A 460 27.97 -15.83 8.05
N TRP A 461 28.29 -15.07 9.10
CA TRP A 461 28.25 -13.60 9.05
C TRP A 461 29.28 -13.02 8.08
N GLN A 462 30.48 -13.60 7.99
CA GLN A 462 31.48 -13.15 7.00
C GLN A 462 30.97 -13.36 5.57
N ILE A 463 30.37 -14.51 5.29
CA ILE A 463 29.81 -14.82 3.98
C ILE A 463 28.64 -13.90 3.64
N LEU A 464 27.73 -13.64 4.58
CA LEU A 464 26.63 -12.68 4.37
C LEU A 464 27.14 -11.28 4.03
N ILE A 465 28.22 -10.83 4.69
CA ILE A 465 28.83 -9.54 4.41
C ILE A 465 29.46 -9.54 3.01
N PHE A 466 30.14 -10.62 2.64
CA PHE A 466 30.70 -10.80 1.30
C PHE A 466 29.63 -10.76 0.20
N LEU A 467 28.54 -11.52 0.36
CA LEU A 467 27.40 -11.50 -0.57
C LEU A 467 26.77 -10.11 -0.67
N GLY A 468 26.68 -9.41 0.46
CA GLY A 468 26.31 -8.00 0.54
C GLY A 468 27.17 -7.08 -0.33
N GLN A 469 28.49 -7.24 -0.24
CA GLN A 469 29.44 -6.47 -1.05
C GLN A 469 29.32 -6.77 -2.54
N GLN A 470 29.14 -8.05 -2.92
CA GLN A 470 28.90 -8.44 -4.31
C GLN A 470 27.63 -7.78 -4.86
N THR A 471 26.54 -7.83 -4.09
CA THR A 471 25.27 -7.18 -4.47
C THR A 471 25.43 -5.67 -4.64
N ILE A 472 26.22 -5.01 -3.78
CA ILE A 472 26.52 -3.56 -3.92
C ILE A 472 27.24 -3.28 -5.24
N LEU A 473 28.24 -4.10 -5.60
CA LEU A 473 28.99 -3.95 -6.85
C LEU A 473 28.10 -4.13 -8.08
N GLU A 474 27.19 -5.10 -8.04
CA GLU A 474 26.19 -5.33 -9.10
C GLU A 474 25.26 -4.13 -9.26
N LEU A 475 24.67 -3.64 -8.16
CA LEU A 475 23.79 -2.46 -8.17
C LEU A 475 24.51 -1.20 -8.66
N GLN A 476 25.79 -1.03 -8.34
CA GLN A 476 26.60 0.08 -8.85
C GLN A 476 26.82 -0.02 -10.36
N ARG A 477 27.10 -1.22 -10.88
CA ARG A 477 27.24 -1.47 -12.33
C ARG A 477 25.92 -1.23 -13.07
N GLU A 478 24.81 -1.69 -12.53
CA GLU A 478 23.48 -1.45 -13.12
C GLU A 478 23.15 0.05 -13.20
N LYS A 479 23.43 0.81 -12.13
CA LYS A 479 23.26 2.27 -12.14
C LYS A 479 24.12 2.96 -13.20
N THR A 480 25.38 2.54 -13.36
CA THR A 480 26.26 3.12 -14.39
C THR A 480 25.77 2.81 -15.81
N LEU A 481 25.23 1.62 -16.04
CA LEU A 481 24.65 1.24 -17.33
C LEU A 481 23.40 2.08 -17.67
N ILE A 482 22.55 2.35 -16.66
CA ILE A 482 21.34 3.18 -16.82
C ILE A 482 21.70 4.65 -17.07
N ASP A 483 22.73 5.19 -16.41
CA ASP A 483 23.15 6.58 -16.61
C ASP A 483 23.86 6.82 -17.97
N CYS A 484 24.36 5.75 -18.61
CA CYS A 484 24.97 5.79 -19.93
C CYS A 484 24.01 5.52 -21.10
N SER A 485 22.77 5.08 -20.82
CA SER A 485 21.70 4.79 -21.79
C SER A 485 20.63 5.86 -21.79
#